data_AF-A0A8C9RF20-F1
#
_entry.id   AF-A0A8C9RF20-F1
#
_cell.length_a   1.000
_cell.length_b   1.000
_cell.length_c   1.000
_cell.angle_alpha   90.00
_cell.angle_beta   90.00
_cell.angle_gamma   90.00
#
_symmetry.space_group_name_H-M   'P 1'
#
loop_
_entity.id
_entity.type
_entity.pdbx_description
1 polymer ?
#
loop_
_entity_poly.entity_id
_entity_poly.type
_entity_poly.pdbx_seq_one_letter_code
_entity_poly.pdbx_strand_id
1 'polypeptide(L)'
;MGHIFASFIIVLVLTSLCMCARADRVPAQENIPGDSHAQGFSYIAASYVKYLEAAGARVVPIRINRTYEEYVKIFNSINGLLLPGGDVDLQKSEFSRVSKIFYDLAIKANDALDYFPIWGTCQGFQQLTVLTSGKNLLTLTDTKAVALPLAFVPAAQNSRLFKNFPKDLLQSLSEENITSNFHSWSLSVQNYSRNAKLKRFYKVLSTNTDGRREFISTMEAYRYPFYAVQWHPEKSPFEWIDKPGMTHTPSAIKASFYTAIFFVSEAMKNQHQFPNISEEEKALIYNFAPVYKGLGSIFVQNYYFD
;
A
#
# COMPACT_ATOMS: atom_id res chain seq x y z
N MET A 1 -24.12 13.63 2.39
CA MET A 1 -22.96 13.46 3.30
C MET A 1 -22.11 12.33 2.74
N GLY A 2 -20.78 12.49 2.71
CA GLY A 2 -19.90 11.60 1.94
C GLY A 2 -19.25 10.49 2.75
N HIS A 3 -19.61 9.24 2.45
CA HIS A 3 -18.83 8.03 2.72
C HIS A 3 -18.32 7.50 1.38
N ILE A 4 -17.08 7.00 1.33
CA ILE A 4 -16.38 6.64 0.06
C ILE A 4 -15.66 5.31 0.28
N PHE A 5 -16.43 4.23 0.30
CA PHE A 5 -15.93 2.87 0.51
C PHE A 5 -15.09 2.40 -0.70
N ALA A 6 -13.88 1.86 -0.48
CA ALA A 6 -12.84 1.65 -1.53
C ALA A 6 -11.66 0.75 -1.08
N SER A 7 -10.92 0.04 -1.98
CA SER A 7 -9.48 -0.46 -1.98
C SER A 7 -9.25 -1.71 -2.94
N PHE A 8 -8.23 -2.63 -2.97
CA PHE A 8 -6.84 -2.90 -2.45
C PHE A 8 -5.94 -3.76 -3.47
N ILE A 9 -4.64 -3.48 -3.81
CA ILE A 9 -3.67 -4.19 -4.74
C ILE A 9 -2.28 -4.59 -4.07
N ILE A 10 -1.46 -5.52 -4.64
CA ILE A 10 -0.08 -5.99 -4.26
C ILE A 10 0.88 -6.03 -5.49
N VAL A 11 2.17 -6.38 -5.26
CA VAL A 11 3.42 -6.21 -6.04
C VAL A 11 4.20 -7.52 -6.20
N LEU A 12 4.84 -7.80 -7.36
CA LEU A 12 5.98 -8.73 -7.62
C LEU A 12 7.12 -7.96 -8.27
N VAL A 13 8.41 -8.32 -8.15
CA VAL A 13 9.42 -7.95 -9.21
C VAL A 13 10.20 -9.11 -9.84
N LEU A 14 10.44 -9.01 -11.15
CA LEU A 14 11.39 -9.83 -11.91
C LEU A 14 12.84 -9.32 -11.80
N THR A 15 13.79 -10.22 -11.54
CA THR A 15 15.23 -9.97 -11.78
C THR A 15 15.58 -10.13 -13.26
N SER A 16 16.45 -9.26 -13.78
CA SER A 16 17.00 -9.41 -15.13
C SER A 16 18.16 -10.41 -15.20
N LEU A 17 18.36 -10.98 -16.39
CA LEU A 17 19.36 -11.98 -16.80
C LEU A 17 19.18 -13.41 -16.25
N CYS A 18 18.97 -14.35 -17.19
CA CYS A 18 18.90 -15.82 -17.07
C CYS A 18 17.70 -16.45 -16.31
N MET A 19 16.70 -16.84 -17.10
CA MET A 19 15.85 -18.04 -16.94
C MET A 19 15.32 -18.40 -15.53
N CYS A 20 14.32 -17.66 -15.04
CA CYS A 20 13.02 -18.23 -14.61
C CYS A 20 12.04 -17.11 -14.21
N ALA A 21 10.74 -17.34 -14.39
CA ALA A 21 9.68 -16.43 -13.98
C ALA A 21 9.15 -16.76 -12.56
N ARG A 22 8.72 -15.74 -11.80
CA ARG A 22 8.22 -15.79 -10.40
C ARG A 22 7.14 -14.70 -10.20
N ALA A 23 6.07 -14.85 -9.39
CA ALA A 23 4.94 -13.88 -9.35
C ALA A 23 4.22 -13.65 -8.00
N ASP A 24 3.50 -12.52 -7.85
CA ASP A 24 2.95 -12.01 -6.56
C ASP A 24 1.56 -11.36 -6.61
N ARG A 25 0.76 -11.48 -5.51
CA ARG A 25 -0.72 -11.40 -5.51
C ARG A 25 -1.38 -10.34 -4.60
N VAL A 26 -2.44 -9.63 -5.07
CA VAL A 26 -3.34 -8.53 -4.54
C VAL A 26 -4.46 -8.95 -3.57
N PRO A 27 -4.94 -8.24 -2.52
CA PRO A 27 -6.02 -8.68 -1.65
C PRO A 27 -7.33 -7.90 -1.90
N ALA A 28 -8.06 -8.20 -2.99
CA ALA A 28 -9.21 -7.41 -3.46
C ALA A 28 -10.27 -7.09 -2.37
N GLN A 29 -11.03 -5.99 -2.50
CA GLN A 29 -11.99 -5.53 -1.47
C GLN A 29 -13.45 -5.56 -1.93
N GLU A 30 -14.38 -5.84 -1.02
CA GLU A 30 -15.83 -5.55 -1.14
C GLU A 30 -16.15 -4.29 -2.00
N ASN A 31 -17.08 -4.47 -2.95
CA ASN A 31 -17.48 -3.48 -3.96
C ASN A 31 -18.02 -2.16 -3.38
N ILE A 32 -17.77 -1.06 -4.10
CA ILE A 32 -18.23 0.30 -3.74
C ILE A 32 -19.78 0.37 -3.77
N PRO A 33 -20.46 0.72 -2.65
CA PRO A 33 -21.92 0.82 -2.64
C PRO A 33 -22.43 1.91 -3.59
N GLY A 34 -23.37 1.54 -4.47
CA GLY A 34 -23.92 2.43 -5.50
C GLY A 34 -23.11 2.49 -6.80
N ASP A 35 -22.05 1.69 -6.95
CA ASP A 35 -21.29 1.60 -8.20
C ASP A 35 -22.06 0.82 -9.28
N SER A 36 -22.59 1.55 -10.26
CA SER A 36 -23.33 1.03 -11.41
C SER A 36 -22.49 0.19 -12.39
N HIS A 37 -21.18 0.10 -12.20
CA HIS A 37 -20.25 -0.68 -13.02
C HIS A 37 -19.64 -1.85 -12.24
N ALA A 38 -20.04 -2.06 -10.97
CA ALA A 38 -19.49 -3.12 -10.14
C ALA A 38 -19.80 -4.51 -10.69
N GLN A 39 -18.80 -5.39 -10.62
CA GLN A 39 -18.89 -6.80 -11.02
C GLN A 39 -18.34 -7.68 -9.90
N GLY A 40 -18.81 -8.92 -9.79
CA GLY A 40 -18.46 -9.83 -8.70
C GLY A 40 -18.77 -9.26 -7.31
N PHE A 41 -17.95 -9.61 -6.32
CA PHE A 41 -18.08 -9.17 -4.94
C PHE A 41 -17.06 -8.10 -4.54
N SER A 42 -15.95 -8.00 -5.28
CA SER A 42 -14.78 -7.22 -4.90
C SER A 42 -14.08 -6.54 -6.08
N TYR A 43 -13.25 -5.54 -5.80
CA TYR A 43 -12.58 -4.72 -6.82
C TYR A 43 -11.14 -4.34 -6.47
N ILE A 44 -10.45 -3.76 -7.47
CA ILE A 44 -9.24 -2.99 -7.24
C ILE A 44 -9.03 -1.81 -8.18
N ALA A 45 -8.63 -0.66 -7.63
CA ALA A 45 -8.15 0.50 -8.38
C ALA A 45 -6.83 0.23 -9.16
N ALA A 46 -6.85 0.41 -10.47
CA ALA A 46 -5.75 0.05 -11.38
C ALA A 46 -4.50 0.93 -11.25
N SER A 47 -4.58 2.11 -10.64
CA SER A 47 -3.41 2.97 -10.35
C SER A 47 -2.35 2.26 -9.53
N TYR A 48 -2.75 1.49 -8.52
CA TYR A 48 -1.80 0.72 -7.74
C TYR A 48 -1.11 -0.38 -8.57
N VAL A 49 -1.71 -0.94 -9.63
CA VAL A 49 -1.05 -1.92 -10.51
C VAL A 49 0.04 -1.20 -11.31
N LYS A 50 -0.34 -0.09 -11.95
CA LYS A 50 0.57 0.74 -12.76
C LYS A 50 1.75 1.29 -11.94
N TYR A 51 1.50 1.67 -10.68
CA TYR A 51 2.50 2.09 -9.69
C TYR A 51 3.63 1.08 -9.51
N LEU A 52 3.31 -0.19 -9.60
CA LEU A 52 4.23 -1.28 -9.34
C LEU A 52 4.91 -1.69 -10.65
N GLU A 53 4.11 -1.90 -11.71
CA GLU A 53 4.64 -2.29 -13.02
C GLU A 53 5.60 -1.24 -13.59
N ALA A 54 5.36 0.05 -13.32
CA ALA A 54 6.29 1.14 -13.63
C ALA A 54 7.67 1.02 -12.96
N ALA A 55 7.79 0.27 -11.87
CA ALA A 55 9.05 -0.03 -11.18
C ALA A 55 9.66 -1.40 -11.58
N GLY A 56 9.14 -2.06 -12.63
CA GLY A 56 9.59 -3.38 -13.08
C GLY A 56 8.80 -4.55 -12.49
N ALA A 57 7.63 -4.28 -11.92
CA ALA A 57 6.79 -5.32 -11.35
C ALA A 57 5.99 -6.12 -12.39
N ARG A 58 5.41 -7.23 -11.94
CA ARG A 58 4.09 -7.70 -12.41
C ARG A 58 3.14 -7.75 -11.20
N VAL A 59 1.90 -8.17 -11.41
CA VAL A 59 0.89 -8.32 -10.36
C VAL A 59 0.01 -9.54 -10.65
N VAL A 60 -0.59 -10.15 -9.62
CA VAL A 60 -1.58 -11.25 -9.58
C VAL A 60 -2.71 -10.83 -8.61
N PRO A 61 -3.90 -11.49 -8.53
CA PRO A 61 -4.80 -11.36 -7.38
C PRO A 61 -5.00 -12.58 -6.44
N ILE A 62 -4.98 -12.26 -5.14
CA ILE A 62 -5.65 -12.89 -4.00
C ILE A 62 -7.11 -12.40 -3.99
N ARG A 63 -8.05 -13.30 -3.73
CA ARG A 63 -9.47 -12.95 -3.56
C ARG A 63 -9.81 -13.05 -2.08
N ILE A 64 -10.66 -12.16 -1.56
CA ILE A 64 -10.98 -12.13 -0.12
C ILE A 64 -11.80 -13.34 0.36
N ASN A 65 -12.39 -14.10 -0.54
CA ASN A 65 -13.21 -15.28 -0.27
C ASN A 65 -12.45 -16.61 -0.37
N ARG A 66 -11.26 -16.71 0.23
CA ARG A 66 -10.40 -17.91 0.13
C ARG A 66 -10.07 -18.52 1.49
N THR A 67 -9.71 -19.79 1.44
CA THR A 67 -9.29 -20.61 2.59
C THR A 67 -7.91 -20.19 3.12
N TYR A 68 -7.60 -20.55 4.36
CA TYR A 68 -6.28 -20.29 4.95
C TYR A 68 -5.17 -21.03 4.17
N GLU A 69 -5.49 -22.24 3.70
CA GLU A 69 -4.61 -23.13 2.95
C GLU A 69 -4.31 -22.58 1.55
N GLU A 70 -5.29 -21.96 0.89
CA GLU A 70 -5.05 -21.14 -0.32
C GLU A 70 -4.14 -19.95 0.00
N TYR A 71 -4.38 -19.21 1.09
CA TYR A 71 -3.53 -18.08 1.46
C TYR A 71 -2.08 -18.46 1.79
N VAL A 72 -1.84 -19.63 2.40
CA VAL A 72 -0.48 -20.15 2.62
C VAL A 72 0.20 -20.56 1.32
N LYS A 73 -0.50 -21.27 0.42
CA LYS A 73 0.01 -21.58 -0.94
C LYS A 73 0.37 -20.31 -1.70
N ILE A 74 -0.49 -19.29 -1.59
CA ILE A 74 -0.26 -17.96 -2.14
C ILE A 74 0.99 -17.35 -1.52
N PHE A 75 1.06 -17.20 -0.19
CA PHE A 75 2.18 -16.56 0.49
C PHE A 75 3.55 -17.14 0.09
N ASN A 76 3.69 -18.47 0.05
CA ASN A 76 4.91 -19.16 -0.35
C ASN A 76 5.25 -19.00 -1.85
N SER A 77 4.30 -18.58 -2.67
CA SER A 77 4.51 -18.31 -4.09
C SER A 77 5.03 -16.89 -4.38
N ILE A 78 4.85 -15.94 -3.43
CA ILE A 78 4.98 -14.49 -3.68
C ILE A 78 6.12 -13.83 -2.90
N ASN A 79 6.78 -12.87 -3.53
CA ASN A 79 7.90 -12.11 -3.00
C ASN A 79 7.51 -10.90 -2.12
N GLY A 80 6.25 -10.45 -2.03
CA GLY A 80 5.82 -9.34 -1.16
C GLY A 80 4.32 -9.07 -1.05
N LEU A 81 3.96 -8.07 -0.22
CA LEU A 81 2.59 -7.63 0.10
C LEU A 81 2.48 -6.09 0.13
N LEU A 82 1.68 -5.47 -0.72
CA LEU A 82 1.17 -4.11 -0.50
C LEU A 82 -0.28 -4.14 0.03
N LEU A 83 -0.58 -3.33 1.03
CA LEU A 83 -1.92 -3.09 1.55
C LEU A 83 -2.25 -1.64 1.18
N PRO A 84 -3.14 -1.32 0.22
CA PRO A 84 -3.38 0.07 -0.15
C PRO A 84 -4.56 0.74 0.57
N GLY A 85 -5.04 1.86 0.05
CA GLY A 85 -5.95 2.77 0.74
C GLY A 85 -7.38 2.88 0.19
N GLY A 86 -8.29 3.12 1.14
CA GLY A 86 -9.73 3.35 1.00
C GLY A 86 -10.43 3.42 2.38
N ASP A 87 -11.57 2.74 2.60
CA ASP A 87 -12.50 3.07 3.73
C ASP A 87 -13.34 1.91 4.34
N VAL A 88 -12.91 0.63 4.33
CA VAL A 88 -13.64 -0.47 5.06
C VAL A 88 -13.30 -0.64 6.56
N ASP A 89 -14.11 -1.41 7.30
CA ASP A 89 -13.90 -1.68 8.73
C ASP A 89 -12.58 -2.46 8.96
N LEU A 90 -11.62 -1.80 9.60
CA LEU A 90 -10.27 -2.30 9.92
C LEU A 90 -10.22 -3.49 10.89
N GLN A 91 -11.36 -3.95 11.41
CA GLN A 91 -11.44 -5.06 12.35
C GLN A 91 -12.44 -6.16 11.95
N LYS A 92 -13.36 -5.87 11.02
CA LYS A 92 -14.46 -6.79 10.63
C LYS A 92 -14.58 -7.08 9.13
N SER A 93 -13.93 -6.30 8.27
CA SER A 93 -13.92 -6.57 6.82
C SER A 93 -13.17 -7.86 6.51
N GLU A 94 -13.52 -8.48 5.38
CA GLU A 94 -12.77 -9.65 4.90
C GLU A 94 -11.33 -9.26 4.52
N PHE A 95 -11.11 -8.02 4.04
CA PHE A 95 -9.76 -7.48 3.93
C PHE A 95 -8.97 -7.50 5.25
N SER A 96 -9.59 -7.12 6.38
CA SER A 96 -8.87 -7.13 7.66
C SER A 96 -8.49 -8.56 8.08
N ARG A 97 -9.37 -9.53 7.82
CA ARG A 97 -9.10 -10.98 8.00
C ARG A 97 -7.91 -11.44 7.14
N VAL A 98 -7.91 -11.13 5.84
CA VAL A 98 -6.82 -11.52 4.91
C VAL A 98 -5.52 -10.79 5.24
N SER A 99 -5.58 -9.49 5.51
CA SER A 99 -4.42 -8.70 5.95
C SER A 99 -3.78 -9.26 7.21
N LYS A 100 -4.60 -9.74 8.17
CA LYS A 100 -4.07 -10.42 9.36
C LYS A 100 -3.36 -11.73 9.00
N ILE A 101 -3.94 -12.55 8.12
CA ILE A 101 -3.33 -13.81 7.68
C ILE A 101 -1.95 -13.56 7.05
N PHE A 102 -1.85 -12.61 6.12
CA PHE A 102 -0.57 -12.29 5.47
C PHE A 102 0.43 -11.61 6.40
N TYR A 103 -0.02 -10.73 7.31
CA TYR A 103 0.84 -10.16 8.35
C TYR A 103 1.41 -11.23 9.29
N ASP A 104 0.57 -12.15 9.79
CA ASP A 104 1.00 -13.24 10.67
C ASP A 104 1.97 -14.21 9.97
N LEU A 105 1.79 -14.46 8.67
CA LEU A 105 2.71 -15.26 7.85
C LEU A 105 4.03 -14.52 7.61
N ALA A 106 3.99 -13.24 7.25
CA ALA A 106 5.18 -12.41 7.05
C ALA A 106 6.02 -12.25 8.32
N ILE A 107 5.39 -12.12 9.50
CA ILE A 107 6.11 -12.14 10.78
C ILE A 107 6.86 -13.46 10.95
N LYS A 108 6.18 -14.60 10.77
CA LYS A 108 6.79 -15.95 10.91
C LYS A 108 7.94 -16.17 9.92
N ALA A 109 7.78 -15.77 8.67
CA ALA A 109 8.81 -15.86 7.64
C ALA A 109 10.06 -15.07 8.05
N ASN A 110 9.91 -13.78 8.37
CA ASN A 110 11.04 -12.93 8.75
C ASN A 110 11.68 -13.36 10.10
N ASP A 111 10.90 -13.94 11.01
CA ASP A 111 11.43 -14.58 12.22
C ASP A 111 12.27 -15.84 11.92
N ALA A 112 11.95 -16.55 10.83
CA ALA A 112 12.71 -17.68 10.27
C ALA A 112 13.79 -17.26 9.23
N LEU A 113 14.11 -15.96 9.14
CA LEU A 113 15.05 -15.35 8.18
C LEU A 113 14.64 -15.38 6.69
N ASP A 114 13.36 -15.69 6.41
CA ASP A 114 12.75 -15.61 5.09
C ASP A 114 12.14 -14.20 4.87
N TYR A 115 12.72 -13.44 3.94
CA TYR A 115 12.56 -11.98 3.88
C TYR A 115 11.27 -11.56 3.16
N PHE A 116 10.16 -11.49 3.89
CA PHE A 116 8.87 -11.12 3.30
C PHE A 116 8.47 -9.66 3.61
N PRO A 117 8.49 -8.72 2.65
CA PRO A 117 8.19 -7.31 2.88
C PRO A 117 6.69 -6.99 2.82
N ILE A 118 6.29 -5.96 3.59
CA ILE A 118 4.93 -5.39 3.55
C ILE A 118 4.99 -3.88 3.28
N TRP A 119 4.14 -3.36 2.41
CA TRP A 119 3.83 -1.93 2.25
C TRP A 119 2.41 -1.64 2.73
N GLY A 120 2.16 -0.44 3.24
CA GLY A 120 0.84 0.04 3.66
C GLY A 120 0.58 1.45 3.15
N THR A 121 -0.27 1.64 2.14
CA THR A 121 -0.74 2.96 1.69
C THR A 121 -2.07 3.30 2.36
N CYS A 122 -2.19 4.47 2.99
CA CYS A 122 -3.41 5.04 3.55
C CYS A 122 -4.20 4.09 4.48
N GLN A 123 -5.22 3.36 4.00
CA GLN A 123 -5.94 2.38 4.83
C GLN A 123 -5.05 1.18 5.18
N GLY A 124 -4.13 0.75 4.32
CA GLY A 124 -3.16 -0.28 4.66
C GLY A 124 -2.12 0.19 5.70
N PHE A 125 -1.78 1.48 5.71
CA PHE A 125 -1.04 2.09 6.83
C PHE A 125 -1.85 1.93 8.12
N GLN A 126 -3.14 2.29 8.09
CA GLN A 126 -4.03 2.17 9.25
C GLN A 126 -4.15 0.71 9.72
N GLN A 127 -4.39 -0.23 8.80
CA GLN A 127 -4.47 -1.67 9.06
C GLN A 127 -3.21 -2.21 9.75
N LEU A 128 -2.02 -1.82 9.28
CA LEU A 128 -0.76 -2.17 9.93
C LEU A 128 -0.66 -1.66 11.37
N THR A 129 -1.20 -0.47 11.68
CA THR A 129 -1.27 0.02 13.07
C THR A 129 -2.25 -0.77 13.94
N VAL A 130 -3.38 -1.21 13.37
CA VAL A 130 -4.38 -2.03 14.08
C VAL A 130 -3.83 -3.43 14.36
N LEU A 131 -3.23 -4.09 13.37
CA LEU A 131 -2.62 -5.42 13.51
C LEU A 131 -1.48 -5.41 14.55
N THR A 132 -0.57 -4.43 14.45
CA THR A 132 0.59 -4.34 15.35
C THR A 132 0.21 -3.96 16.79
N SER A 133 -0.78 -3.08 16.97
CA SER A 133 -1.20 -2.66 18.32
C SER A 133 -2.24 -3.59 18.96
N GLY A 134 -3.06 -4.26 18.15
CA GLY A 134 -4.27 -4.98 18.55
C GLY A 134 -5.46 -4.08 18.90
N LYS A 135 -5.46 -2.80 18.48
CA LYS A 135 -6.54 -1.81 18.74
C LYS A 135 -6.67 -0.83 17.57
N ASN A 136 -7.88 -0.33 17.33
CA ASN A 136 -8.03 0.91 16.56
C ASN A 136 -7.57 2.10 17.44
N LEU A 137 -6.61 2.87 16.94
CA LEU A 137 -5.97 4.00 17.63
C LEU A 137 -5.97 5.28 16.78
N LEU A 138 -6.78 5.30 15.71
CA LEU A 138 -6.86 6.43 14.79
C LEU A 138 -7.60 7.62 15.42
N THR A 139 -7.30 8.80 14.90
CA THR A 139 -7.96 10.05 15.24
C THR A 139 -8.43 10.73 13.97
N LEU A 140 -9.62 11.34 14.01
CA LEU A 140 -10.16 12.09 12.88
C LEU A 140 -9.23 13.26 12.54
N THR A 141 -8.91 13.43 11.26
CA THR A 141 -8.07 14.53 10.74
C THR A 141 -8.73 15.17 9.51
N ASP A 142 -8.56 16.48 9.34
CA ASP A 142 -9.10 17.21 8.18
C ASP A 142 -8.18 17.10 6.96
N THR A 143 -8.12 15.88 6.42
CA THR A 143 -7.12 15.42 5.43
C THR A 143 -7.77 14.79 4.19
N LYS A 144 -9.02 15.17 3.92
CA LYS A 144 -9.80 14.71 2.76
C LYS A 144 -9.50 15.56 1.53
N ALA A 145 -8.61 15.06 0.66
CA ALA A 145 -8.20 15.69 -0.58
C ALA A 145 -7.41 16.99 -0.39
N VAL A 146 -6.24 16.86 0.26
CA VAL A 146 -5.22 17.90 0.39
C VAL A 146 -3.85 17.35 -0.07
N ALA A 147 -3.03 18.18 -0.70
CA ALA A 147 -1.66 17.83 -1.06
C ALA A 147 -0.69 18.48 -0.06
N LEU A 148 0.26 17.71 0.49
CA LEU A 148 1.13 18.12 1.59
C LEU A 148 2.62 17.80 1.30
N PRO A 149 3.57 18.51 1.91
CA PRO A 149 4.95 18.04 2.03
C PRO A 149 5.03 16.96 3.12
N LEU A 150 6.22 16.45 3.42
CA LEU A 150 6.51 15.55 4.53
C LEU A 150 7.42 16.25 5.54
N ALA A 151 6.94 16.44 6.78
CA ALA A 151 7.81 16.89 7.86
C ALA A 151 8.69 15.72 8.30
N PHE A 152 9.89 15.59 7.71
CA PHE A 152 10.84 14.54 8.07
C PHE A 152 11.32 14.69 9.51
N VAL A 153 11.25 13.61 10.28
CA VAL A 153 11.87 13.54 11.61
C VAL A 153 13.34 13.10 11.47
N PRO A 154 14.24 13.37 12.44
CA PRO A 154 15.67 13.04 12.32
C PRO A 154 15.96 11.56 12.00
N ALA A 155 15.07 10.64 12.38
CA ALA A 155 15.16 9.21 12.07
C ALA A 155 15.04 8.88 10.56
N ALA A 156 14.55 9.79 9.72
CA ALA A 156 14.47 9.63 8.26
C ALA A 156 15.84 9.53 7.59
N GLN A 157 16.84 10.24 8.11
CA GLN A 157 18.22 10.25 7.58
C GLN A 157 18.85 8.85 7.58
N ASN A 158 18.45 8.00 8.53
CA ASN A 158 18.87 6.61 8.67
C ASN A 158 17.69 5.65 8.45
N SER A 159 16.80 5.98 7.51
CA SER A 159 15.75 5.06 7.03
C SER A 159 16.28 4.10 5.98
N ARG A 160 15.55 3.01 5.74
CA ARG A 160 15.74 2.16 4.55
C ARG A 160 15.00 2.76 3.36
N LEU A 161 13.76 3.21 3.58
CA LEU A 161 12.85 3.75 2.56
C LEU A 161 13.47 4.93 1.78
N PHE A 162 13.94 5.97 2.46
CA PHE A 162 14.47 7.17 1.81
C PHE A 162 15.96 7.09 1.44
N LYS A 163 16.66 5.98 1.76
CA LYS A 163 18.12 5.86 1.63
C LYS A 163 18.65 6.16 0.23
N ASN A 164 17.92 5.74 -0.80
CA ASN A 164 18.33 5.83 -2.20
C ASN A 164 17.58 6.95 -2.96
N PHE A 165 16.85 7.83 -2.26
CA PHE A 165 16.15 8.93 -2.91
C PHE A 165 17.15 10.05 -3.27
N PRO A 166 17.03 10.67 -4.47
CA PRO A 166 17.81 11.84 -4.85
C PRO A 166 17.63 13.00 -3.87
N LYS A 167 18.67 13.80 -3.65
CA LYS A 167 18.63 14.91 -2.68
C LYS A 167 17.64 16.02 -3.09
N ASP A 168 17.51 16.29 -4.39
CA ASP A 168 16.48 17.16 -4.95
C ASP A 168 15.08 16.63 -4.64
N LEU A 169 14.85 15.32 -4.80
CA LEU A 169 13.56 14.70 -4.50
C LEU A 169 13.22 14.71 -3.01
N LEU A 170 14.21 14.54 -2.13
CA LEU A 170 14.02 14.69 -0.68
C LEU A 170 13.72 16.14 -0.30
N GLN A 171 14.37 17.12 -0.93
CA GLN A 171 14.05 18.54 -0.72
C GLN A 171 12.62 18.85 -1.19
N SER A 172 12.25 18.46 -2.42
CA SER A 172 10.87 18.57 -2.93
C SER A 172 9.85 17.91 -1.99
N LEU A 173 10.16 16.74 -1.43
CA LEU A 173 9.29 16.06 -0.46
C LEU A 173 9.13 16.84 0.84
N SER A 174 10.13 17.62 1.28
CA SER A 174 10.01 18.47 2.48
C SER A 174 9.41 19.86 2.26
N GLU A 175 9.49 20.39 1.03
CA GLU A 175 9.17 21.79 0.72
C GLU A 175 7.93 21.98 -0.17
N GLU A 176 7.57 20.99 -1.00
CA GLU A 176 6.48 21.08 -1.97
C GLU A 176 5.24 20.26 -1.54
N ASN A 177 4.04 20.74 -1.91
CA ASN A 177 2.77 20.03 -1.70
C ASN A 177 2.61 18.86 -2.70
N ILE A 178 3.41 17.81 -2.56
CA ILE A 178 3.51 16.70 -3.53
C ILE A 178 3.01 15.34 -3.04
N THR A 179 2.55 15.22 -1.79
CA THR A 179 1.96 13.98 -1.28
C THR A 179 0.43 14.07 -1.18
N SER A 180 -0.27 13.26 -1.99
CA SER A 180 -1.74 13.23 -2.05
C SER A 180 -2.35 12.60 -0.81
N ASN A 181 -3.08 13.37 0.00
CA ASN A 181 -3.79 12.90 1.19
C ASN A 181 -5.31 12.87 0.93
N PHE A 182 -5.92 11.68 1.07
CA PHE A 182 -7.32 11.40 0.77
C PHE A 182 -7.99 10.58 1.89
N HIS A 183 -7.70 10.89 3.16
CA HIS A 183 -8.12 10.09 4.32
C HIS A 183 -8.83 10.90 5.41
N SER A 184 -9.76 10.26 6.11
CA SER A 184 -10.49 10.85 7.25
C SER A 184 -9.79 10.66 8.60
N TRP A 185 -8.88 9.69 8.67
CA TRP A 185 -8.42 9.07 9.91
C TRP A 185 -6.91 8.87 9.83
N SER A 186 -6.19 9.37 10.84
CA SER A 186 -4.73 9.23 10.92
C SER A 186 -4.29 8.70 12.28
N LEU A 187 -3.14 8.03 12.33
CA LEU A 187 -2.47 7.74 13.61
C LEU A 187 -1.80 9.02 14.12
N SER A 188 -2.40 9.68 15.10
CA SER A 188 -1.77 10.84 15.75
C SER A 188 -0.46 10.47 16.44
N VAL A 189 0.50 11.39 16.43
CA VAL A 189 1.80 11.23 17.12
C VAL A 189 1.61 10.98 18.62
N GLN A 190 0.55 11.54 19.22
CA GLN A 190 0.16 11.28 20.60
C GLN A 190 -0.27 9.83 20.85
N ASN A 191 -1.14 9.25 19.99
CA ASN A 191 -1.62 7.88 20.17
C ASN A 191 -0.52 6.83 19.89
N TYR A 192 0.32 7.09 18.88
CA TYR A 192 1.57 6.34 18.68
C TYR A 192 2.46 6.41 19.94
N SER A 193 2.72 7.62 20.45
CA SER A 193 3.64 7.84 21.58
C SER A 193 3.17 7.19 22.88
N ARG A 194 1.86 6.98 23.04
CA ARG A 194 1.25 6.26 24.16
C ARG A 194 1.18 4.74 23.96
N ASN A 195 1.45 4.21 22.77
CA ASN A 195 1.37 2.78 22.49
C ASN A 195 2.76 2.11 22.43
N ALA A 196 3.09 1.34 23.47
CA ALA A 196 4.37 0.65 23.58
C ALA A 196 4.64 -0.41 22.48
N LYS A 197 3.59 -1.02 21.89
CA LYS A 197 3.79 -1.96 20.77
C LYS A 197 4.21 -1.20 19.51
N LEU A 198 3.48 -0.14 19.14
CA LEU A 198 3.79 0.66 17.96
C LEU A 198 5.18 1.31 18.07
N LYS A 199 5.53 1.92 19.21
CA LYS A 199 6.87 2.51 19.45
C LYS A 199 8.02 1.51 19.34
N ARG A 200 7.79 0.24 19.69
CA ARG A 200 8.82 -0.81 19.62
C ARG A 200 8.91 -1.42 18.22
N PHE A 201 7.84 -1.35 17.44
CA PHE A 201 7.76 -1.98 16.12
C PHE A 201 8.13 -1.01 14.99
N TYR A 202 7.62 0.22 15.00
CA TYR A 202 7.76 1.21 13.94
C TYR A 202 8.66 2.38 14.31
N LYS A 203 9.54 2.76 13.39
CA LYS A 203 10.31 4.00 13.33
C LYS A 203 9.55 5.00 12.45
N VAL A 204 9.08 6.10 13.05
CA VAL A 204 8.50 7.22 12.30
C VAL A 204 9.56 7.86 11.42
N LEU A 205 9.21 8.16 10.16
CA LEU A 205 10.09 8.82 9.19
C LEU A 205 9.58 10.23 8.85
N SER A 206 8.26 10.43 8.77
CA SER A 206 7.68 11.76 8.62
C SER A 206 6.36 11.91 9.37
N THR A 207 6.03 13.15 9.73
CA THR A 207 4.74 13.57 10.25
C THR A 207 4.11 14.64 9.37
N ASN A 208 2.84 14.94 9.63
CA ASN A 208 2.07 16.02 9.03
C ASN A 208 1.06 16.56 10.05
N THR A 209 0.40 17.67 9.73
CA THR A 209 -0.64 18.28 10.57
C THR A 209 -1.85 18.70 9.73
N ASP A 210 -3.05 18.57 10.28
CA ASP A 210 -4.29 19.15 9.74
C ASP A 210 -4.58 20.55 10.31
N GLY A 211 -3.56 21.19 10.91
CA GLY A 211 -3.67 22.43 11.67
C GLY A 211 -4.19 22.26 13.10
N ARG A 212 -4.59 21.05 13.51
CA ARG A 212 -5.11 20.75 14.86
C ARG A 212 -4.45 19.53 15.52
N ARG A 213 -3.99 18.56 14.74
CA ARG A 213 -3.41 17.29 15.18
C ARG A 213 -2.20 16.93 14.33
N GLU A 214 -1.07 16.70 14.98
CA GLU A 214 0.08 16.07 14.32
C GLU A 214 -0.16 14.55 14.20
N PHE A 215 0.07 14.02 13.00
CA PHE A 215 -0.08 12.61 12.66
C PHE A 215 1.13 12.06 11.90
N ILE A 216 1.33 10.75 11.99
CA ILE A 216 2.42 10.06 11.27
C ILE A 216 2.01 9.90 9.81
N SER A 217 2.85 10.39 8.90
CA SER A 217 2.61 10.29 7.45
C SER A 217 3.48 9.23 6.76
N THR A 218 4.65 8.90 7.32
CA THR A 218 5.50 7.79 6.84
C THR A 218 6.18 7.08 8.01
N MET A 219 6.22 5.75 8.00
CA MET A 219 6.95 4.92 8.97
C MET A 219 7.51 3.63 8.35
N GLU A 220 8.58 3.08 8.93
CA GLU A 220 9.12 1.75 8.61
C GLU A 220 9.35 0.94 9.90
N ALA A 221 9.21 -0.38 9.85
CA ALA A 221 9.45 -1.22 11.02
C ALA A 221 10.95 -1.35 11.32
N TYR A 222 11.32 -1.37 12.61
CA TYR A 222 12.72 -1.42 13.03
C TYR A 222 13.42 -2.70 12.55
N ARG A 223 12.80 -3.87 12.79
CA ARG A 223 13.35 -5.19 12.46
C ARG A 223 12.78 -5.79 11.17
N TYR A 224 11.46 -5.69 10.99
CA TYR A 224 10.78 -6.28 9.84
C TYR A 224 10.83 -5.35 8.61
N PRO A 225 10.82 -5.88 7.38
CA PRO A 225 10.73 -5.08 6.15
C PRO A 225 9.29 -4.60 5.89
N PHE A 226 8.65 -4.02 6.90
CA PHE A 226 7.29 -3.48 6.81
C PHE A 226 7.35 -1.95 6.73
N TYR A 227 6.64 -1.36 5.77
CA TYR A 227 6.69 0.05 5.40
C TYR A 227 5.27 0.59 5.31
N ALA A 228 5.08 1.87 5.63
CA ALA A 228 3.75 2.47 5.53
C ALA A 228 3.80 3.98 5.26
N VAL A 229 2.93 4.43 4.36
CA VAL A 229 2.63 5.83 4.02
C VAL A 229 1.15 6.10 4.23
N GLN A 230 0.79 7.17 4.95
CA GLN A 230 -0.61 7.58 5.14
C GLN A 230 -1.16 8.33 3.90
N TRP A 231 -0.26 8.87 3.08
CA TRP A 231 -0.49 9.51 1.78
C TRP A 231 -0.45 8.48 0.63
N HIS A 232 -0.92 8.89 -0.55
CA HIS A 232 -1.10 8.06 -1.74
C HIS A 232 -0.02 8.33 -2.80
N PRO A 233 1.06 7.53 -2.89
CA PRO A 233 2.06 7.70 -3.94
C PRO A 233 1.54 7.30 -5.33
N GLU A 234 0.54 6.41 -5.43
CA GLU A 234 0.07 5.86 -6.71
C GLU A 234 -0.70 6.86 -7.58
N LYS A 235 -1.19 7.95 -7.00
CA LYS A 235 -2.17 8.83 -7.66
C LYS A 235 -1.54 9.76 -8.68
N SER A 236 -0.44 10.41 -8.32
CA SER A 236 0.20 11.46 -9.12
C SER A 236 0.49 11.09 -10.59
N PRO A 237 0.88 9.86 -10.94
CA PRO A 237 1.00 9.45 -12.34
C PRO A 237 -0.23 8.76 -12.97
N PHE A 238 -1.27 8.36 -12.22
CA PHE A 238 -2.30 7.44 -12.74
C PHE A 238 -3.77 7.80 -12.47
N GLU A 239 -4.09 8.72 -11.56
CA GLU A 239 -5.48 9.08 -11.21
C GLU A 239 -5.75 10.56 -11.45
N TRP A 240 -6.79 10.88 -12.22
CA TRP A 240 -7.01 12.22 -12.80
C TRP A 240 -8.25 12.94 -12.25
N ILE A 241 -8.66 12.62 -11.01
CA ILE A 241 -9.84 13.26 -10.40
C ILE A 241 -9.55 14.72 -10.02
N ASP A 242 -10.41 15.63 -10.48
CA ASP A 242 -10.41 17.05 -10.13
C ASP A 242 -10.76 17.28 -8.65
N LYS A 243 -9.73 17.30 -7.80
CA LYS A 243 -9.79 17.65 -6.36
C LYS A 243 -8.49 18.30 -5.91
N PRO A 244 -8.52 19.24 -4.93
CA PRO A 244 -7.32 19.98 -4.47
C PRO A 244 -6.15 19.13 -3.93
N GLY A 245 -6.40 17.87 -3.56
CA GLY A 245 -5.37 16.94 -3.11
C GLY A 245 -4.68 16.14 -4.21
N MET A 246 -5.10 16.30 -5.47
CA MET A 246 -4.43 15.67 -6.61
C MET A 246 -3.29 16.55 -7.10
N THR A 247 -2.12 15.95 -7.33
CA THR A 247 -0.91 16.68 -7.73
C THR A 247 -0.12 15.86 -8.76
N HIS A 248 0.24 16.51 -9.87
CA HIS A 248 0.85 15.90 -11.06
C HIS A 248 2.22 16.52 -11.39
N THR A 249 2.89 17.13 -10.41
CA THR A 249 4.21 17.73 -10.64
C THR A 249 5.26 16.65 -10.98
N PRO A 250 6.34 17.00 -11.70
CA PRO A 250 7.45 16.07 -11.94
C PRO A 250 8.08 15.53 -10.64
N SER A 251 8.07 16.33 -9.57
CA SER A 251 8.49 15.93 -8.21
C SER A 251 7.55 14.91 -7.58
N ALA A 252 6.23 15.06 -7.69
CA ALA A 252 5.25 14.07 -7.23
C ALA A 252 5.35 12.74 -8.01
N ILE A 253 5.51 12.82 -9.35
CA ILE A 253 5.69 11.65 -10.22
C ILE A 253 7.02 10.93 -9.91
N LYS A 254 8.12 11.67 -9.66
CA LYS A 254 9.37 11.10 -9.12
C LYS A 254 9.13 10.40 -7.78
N ALA A 255 8.40 11.01 -6.84
CA ALA A 255 8.14 10.42 -5.52
C ALA A 255 7.34 9.11 -5.61
N SER A 256 6.38 9.03 -6.54
CA SER A 256 5.71 7.77 -6.90
C SER A 256 6.73 6.71 -7.34
N PHE A 257 7.54 7.01 -8.37
CA PHE A 257 8.51 6.04 -8.87
C PHE A 257 9.54 5.59 -7.82
N TYR A 258 10.06 6.52 -7.01
CA TYR A 258 11.07 6.19 -5.99
C TYR A 258 10.52 5.42 -4.79
N THR A 259 9.25 5.62 -4.41
CA THR A 259 8.60 4.74 -3.40
C THR A 259 8.32 3.35 -3.97
N ALA A 260 7.88 3.26 -5.24
CA ALA A 260 7.65 1.99 -5.92
C ALA A 260 8.94 1.17 -6.05
N ILE A 261 10.00 1.73 -6.68
CA ILE A 261 11.27 1.03 -6.89
C ILE A 261 11.95 0.62 -5.58
N PHE A 262 11.76 1.40 -4.50
CA PHE A 262 12.19 0.98 -3.17
C PHE A 262 11.49 -0.31 -2.73
N PHE A 263 10.16 -0.35 -2.69
CA PHE A 263 9.43 -1.53 -2.22
C PHE A 263 9.64 -2.75 -3.14
N VAL A 264 9.72 -2.50 -4.45
CA VAL A 264 10.18 -3.44 -5.46
C VAL A 264 11.52 -4.09 -5.07
N SER A 265 12.53 -3.29 -4.70
CA SER A 265 13.84 -3.79 -4.29
C SER A 265 13.85 -4.52 -2.95
N GLU A 266 12.80 -4.37 -2.13
CA GLU A 266 12.57 -5.16 -0.92
C GLU A 266 12.01 -6.55 -1.26
N ALA A 267 11.12 -6.68 -2.26
CA ALA A 267 10.55 -7.96 -2.69
C ALA A 267 11.62 -8.88 -3.30
N MET A 268 12.56 -8.33 -4.06
CA MET A 268 13.66 -9.06 -4.72
C MET A 268 14.64 -9.79 -3.77
N LYS A 269 14.40 -9.79 -2.44
CA LYS A 269 15.31 -10.29 -1.40
C LYS A 269 14.97 -11.69 -0.85
N ASN A 270 13.78 -12.23 -1.13
CA ASN A 270 13.48 -13.64 -0.87
C ASN A 270 13.55 -14.46 -2.18
N GLN A 271 13.24 -15.75 -2.10
CA GLN A 271 13.27 -16.68 -3.23
C GLN A 271 11.93 -17.41 -3.42
N HIS A 272 10.83 -16.82 -2.95
CA HIS A 272 9.49 -17.33 -3.23
C HIS A 272 9.23 -17.35 -4.75
N GLN A 273 8.48 -18.36 -5.18
CA GLN A 273 8.12 -18.57 -6.57
C GLN A 273 6.92 -19.52 -6.65
N PHE A 274 6.12 -19.35 -7.68
CA PHE A 274 5.08 -20.31 -8.02
C PHE A 274 5.67 -21.70 -8.31
N PRO A 275 4.91 -22.80 -8.07
CA PRO A 275 5.41 -24.17 -8.27
C PRO A 275 5.64 -24.52 -9.74
N ASN A 276 5.04 -23.79 -10.68
CA ASN A 276 5.28 -23.88 -12.12
C ASN A 276 4.71 -22.66 -12.85
N ILE A 277 5.14 -22.45 -14.10
CA ILE A 277 4.75 -21.31 -14.94
C ILE A 277 3.23 -21.27 -15.20
N SER A 278 2.55 -22.41 -15.37
CA SER A 278 1.10 -22.42 -15.66
C SER A 278 0.25 -21.95 -14.48
N GLU A 279 0.65 -22.27 -13.24
CA GLU A 279 0.00 -21.74 -12.05
C GLU A 279 0.26 -20.24 -11.86
N GLU A 280 1.44 -19.75 -12.26
CA GLU A 280 1.78 -18.33 -12.29
C GLU A 280 0.96 -17.57 -13.34
N GLU A 281 0.95 -18.06 -14.57
CA GLU A 281 0.24 -17.46 -15.71
C GLU A 281 -1.24 -17.25 -15.40
N LYS A 282 -1.95 -18.27 -14.91
CA LYS A 282 -3.37 -18.20 -14.50
C LYS A 282 -3.64 -17.19 -13.39
N ALA A 283 -2.62 -16.83 -12.63
CA ALA A 283 -2.76 -15.93 -11.50
C ALA A 283 -2.61 -14.47 -11.94
N LEU A 284 -1.67 -14.15 -12.83
CA LEU A 284 -1.30 -12.76 -13.19
C LEU A 284 -2.52 -11.86 -13.51
N ILE A 285 -2.39 -10.57 -13.19
CA ILE A 285 -3.41 -9.54 -13.41
C ILE A 285 -3.81 -9.44 -14.89
N TYR A 286 -2.95 -9.91 -15.79
CA TYR A 286 -3.16 -10.00 -17.24
C TYR A 286 -4.35 -10.90 -17.65
N ASN A 287 -4.86 -11.75 -16.75
CA ASN A 287 -6.10 -12.51 -16.98
C ASN A 287 -7.38 -11.67 -16.74
N PHE A 288 -7.25 -10.44 -16.26
CA PHE A 288 -8.36 -9.59 -15.82
C PHE A 288 -8.38 -8.27 -16.60
N ALA A 289 -9.57 -7.80 -16.97
CA ALA A 289 -9.74 -6.53 -17.67
C ALA A 289 -10.13 -5.41 -16.69
N PRO A 290 -9.49 -4.23 -16.73
CA PRO A 290 -9.89 -3.08 -15.92
C PRO A 290 -11.07 -2.34 -16.57
N VAL A 291 -12.18 -2.24 -15.86
CA VAL A 291 -13.36 -1.46 -16.25
C VAL A 291 -13.07 0.04 -16.06
N TYR A 292 -13.34 0.84 -17.10
CA TYR A 292 -13.27 2.30 -17.02
C TYR A 292 -14.42 2.87 -16.19
N LYS A 293 -14.12 3.87 -15.36
CA LYS A 293 -15.03 4.40 -14.33
C LYS A 293 -15.49 5.84 -14.56
N GLY A 294 -15.02 6.50 -15.62
CA GLY A 294 -15.24 7.92 -15.86
C GLY A 294 -14.20 8.82 -15.16
N LEU A 295 -13.89 9.97 -15.76
CA LEU A 295 -12.93 10.95 -15.21
C LEU A 295 -13.37 11.55 -13.86
N GLY A 296 -14.67 11.55 -13.56
CA GLY A 296 -15.20 11.99 -12.26
C GLY A 296 -15.05 10.95 -11.12
N SER A 297 -14.55 9.75 -11.43
CA SER A 297 -14.28 8.70 -10.43
C SER A 297 -12.97 8.96 -9.69
N ILE A 298 -12.92 8.56 -8.41
CA ILE A 298 -11.71 8.63 -7.56
C ILE A 298 -10.62 7.66 -8.03
N PHE A 299 -11.03 6.64 -8.79
CA PHE A 299 -10.18 5.72 -9.50
C PHE A 299 -10.69 5.60 -10.94
N VAL A 300 -9.88 5.98 -11.92
CA VAL A 300 -10.25 6.08 -13.35
C VAL A 300 -10.53 4.71 -13.96
N GLN A 301 -9.90 3.67 -13.42
CA GLN A 301 -10.07 2.28 -13.82
C GLN A 301 -10.07 1.36 -12.59
N ASN A 302 -10.99 0.40 -12.56
CA ASN A 302 -11.09 -0.64 -11.54
C ASN A 302 -11.10 -2.03 -12.21
N TYR A 303 -10.27 -2.95 -11.73
CA TYR A 303 -10.48 -4.39 -11.93
C TYR A 303 -11.57 -4.88 -10.97
N TYR A 304 -12.29 -5.96 -11.32
CA TYR A 304 -13.37 -6.54 -10.50
C TYR A 304 -13.26 -8.07 -10.42
N PHE A 305 -13.72 -8.65 -9.31
CA PHE A 305 -13.51 -10.06 -8.94
C PHE A 305 -14.66 -10.58 -8.06
N ASP A 306 -15.16 -11.76 -8.39
CA ASP A 306 -16.02 -12.57 -7.51
C ASP A 306 -15.28 -13.15 -6.30
#